data_AF-A0A2Z6CMR3-F1
#
_entry.id   AF-A0A2Z6CMR3-F1
#
_cell.length_a   1.000
_cell.length_b   1.000
_cell.length_c   1.000
_cell.angle_alpha   90.00
_cell.angle_beta   90.00
_cell.angle_gamma   90.00
#
_symmetry.space_group_name_H-M   'P 1'
#
loop_
_entity.id
_entity.type
_entity.pdbx_description
1 polymer ?
#
loop_
_entity_poly.entity_id
_entity_poly.type
_entity_poly.pdbx_seq_one_letter_code
_entity_poly.pdbx_strand_id
1 'polypeptide(L)' 'MTKQIVITPKASLDIDECFAYIAQQNPNTALLFFDSVRETFAQLARMPGMGSRYPVENVRLQGLRKWLLKDLKSI' A
#
# COMPACT_ATOMS: atom_id res chain seq x y z
N MET A 1 14.58 -2.63 -15.18
CA MET A 1 15.24 -2.70 -13.85
C MET A 1 14.18 -2.48 -12.78
N THR A 2 14.04 -3.40 -11.83
CA THR A 2 13.19 -3.24 -10.64
C THR A 2 13.87 -2.31 -9.65
N LYS A 3 13.09 -1.42 -9.03
CA LYS A 3 13.55 -0.54 -7.95
C LYS A 3 13.43 -1.24 -6.60
N GLN A 4 14.33 -0.90 -5.68
CA GLN A 4 14.22 -1.33 -4.28
C GLN A 4 13.05 -0.60 -3.61
N ILE A 5 12.21 -1.35 -2.89
CA ILE A 5 11.16 -0.79 -2.03
C ILE A 5 11.72 -0.62 -0.62
N VAL A 6 11.48 0.56 -0.04
CA VAL A 6 11.76 0.84 1.37
C VAL A 6 10.42 1.15 2.04
N ILE A 7 10.06 0.33 3.04
CA ILE A 7 8.86 0.54 3.85
C ILE A 7 9.31 1.20 5.15
N THR A 8 8.72 2.34 5.49
CA THR A 8 9.05 3.03 6.74
C THR A 8 8.48 2.24 7.93
N PRO A 9 9.06 2.36 9.14
CA PRO A 9 8.54 1.65 10.32
C PRO A 9 7.06 1.95 10.59
N LYS A 10 6.64 3.21 10.41
CA LYS A 10 5.24 3.58 10.58
C LYS A 10 4.32 2.91 9.55
N ALA A 11 4.73 2.88 8.28
CA ALA A 11 3.94 2.19 7.24
C ALA A 11 3.86 0.67 7.46
N SER A 12 4.91 0.04 8.02
CA SER A 12 4.85 -1.37 8.41
C SER A 12 3.80 -1.60 9.49
N LEU A 13 3.81 -0.78 10.54
CA LEU A 13 2.82 -0.85 11.61
C LEU A 13 1.40 -0.61 11.08
N ASP A 14 1.22 0.34 10.16
CA ASP A 14 -0.10 0.61 9.57
C ASP A 14 -0.65 -0.63 8.81
N ILE A 15 0.22 -1.38 8.12
CA ILE A 15 -0.17 -2.63 7.45
C ILE A 15 -0.58 -3.69 8.48
N ASP A 16 0.19 -3.84 9.55
CA ASP A 16 -0.08 -4.82 10.61
C ASP A 16 -1.39 -4.50 11.35
N GLU A 17 -1.65 -3.22 11.64
CA GLU A 17 -2.89 -2.74 12.27
C GLU A 17 -4.10 -2.96 11.36
N CYS A 18 -4.00 -2.65 10.06
CA CYS A 18 -5.06 -2.94 9.08
C CYS A 18 -5.34 -4.44 8.98
N PHE A 19 -4.30 -5.27 8.92
CA PHE A 19 -4.46 -6.72 8.89
C PHE A 19 -5.19 -7.23 10.14
N ALA A 20 -4.75 -6.80 11.33
CA ALA A 20 -5.35 -7.19 12.59
C ALA A 20 -6.82 -6.75 12.69
N TYR A 21 -7.15 -5.55 12.20
CA TYR A 21 -8.52 -5.05 12.16
C TYR A 21 -9.41 -5.90 11.25
N ILE A 22 -8.97 -6.19 10.02
CA ILE A 22 -9.74 -7.03 9.09
C ILE A 22 -9.89 -8.45 9.63
N ALA A 23 -8.85 -9.00 10.25
CA ALA A 23 -8.84 -10.36 10.78
C ALA A 23 -9.85 -10.58 11.91
N GLN A 24 -10.23 -9.53 12.65
CA GLN A 24 -11.29 -9.63 13.67
C GLN A 24 -12.65 -10.02 13.07
N GLN A 25 -12.92 -9.63 11.82
CA GLN A 25 -14.18 -9.92 11.14
C GLN A 25 -14.03 -11.11 10.18
N ASN A 26 -12.95 -11.16 9.41
CA ASN A 26 -12.70 -12.20 8.43
C ASN A 26 -11.20 -12.43 8.23
N PRO A 27 -10.62 -13.47 8.85
CA PRO A 27 -9.21 -13.82 8.70
C PRO A 27 -8.79 -14.10 7.26
N ASN A 28 -9.67 -14.68 6.44
CA ASN A 28 -9.34 -14.97 5.04
C ASN A 28 -9.21 -13.66 4.24
N THR A 29 -10.08 -12.68 4.49
CA THR A 29 -9.96 -11.35 3.87
C THR A 29 -8.70 -10.63 4.32
N ALA A 30 -8.24 -10.83 5.56
CA ALA A 30 -6.99 -10.26 6.03
C ALA A 30 -5.78 -10.82 5.26
N LEU A 31 -5.76 -12.13 4.98
CA LEU A 31 -4.73 -12.74 4.13
C LEU A 31 -4.76 -12.20 2.70
N LEU A 32 -5.95 -12.07 2.10
CA LEU A 32 -6.11 -11.46 0.78
C LEU A 32 -5.61 -10.01 0.75
N PHE A 33 -5.90 -9.22 1.78
CA PHE A 33 -5.37 -7.87 1.94
C PHE A 33 -3.83 -7.86 1.93
N PHE A 34 -3.21 -8.75 2.72
CA PHE A 34 -1.75 -8.84 2.81
C PHE A 34 -1.12 -9.21 1.47
N ASP A 35 -1.72 -10.15 0.73
CA ASP A 35 -1.27 -10.52 -0.61
C ASP A 35 -1.41 -9.36 -1.59
N SER A 36 -2.53 -8.63 -1.56
CA SER A 36 -2.76 -7.42 -2.38
C SER A 36 -1.74 -6.32 -2.11
N VAL A 37 -1.34 -6.11 -0.85
CA VAL A 37 -0.27 -5.17 -0.46
C VAL A 37 1.06 -5.59 -1.08
N ARG A 38 1.44 -6.87 -0.94
CA ARG A 38 2.69 -7.40 -1.50
C ARG A 38 2.73 -7.32 -3.02
N GLU A 39 1.63 -7.67 -3.69
CA GLU A 39 1.54 -7.57 -5.15
C GLU A 39 1.69 -6.12 -5.59
N THR A 40 1.02 -5.19 -4.91
CA THR A 40 1.10 -3.76 -5.20
C THR A 40 2.53 -3.23 -5.07
N PHE A 41 3.27 -3.62 -4.02
CA PHE A 41 4.68 -3.24 -3.89
C PHE A 41 5.56 -3.80 -5.00
N ALA A 42 5.33 -5.06 -5.40
CA ALA A 42 6.05 -5.67 -6.51
C ALA A 42 5.76 -4.97 -7.86
N GLN A 43 4.55 -4.43 -8.05
CA GLN A 43 4.19 -3.62 -9.20
C GLN A 43 4.85 -2.24 -9.13
N LEU A 44 4.82 -1.56 -7.99
CA LEU A 44 5.47 -0.27 -7.77
C LEU A 44 6.99 -0.35 -8.00
N ALA A 45 7.62 -1.44 -7.57
CA ALA A 45 9.03 -1.71 -7.82
C ALA A 45 9.35 -1.78 -9.32
N ARG A 46 8.43 -2.33 -10.12
CA ARG A 46 8.56 -2.44 -11.58
C ARG A 46 8.20 -1.14 -12.31
N MET A 47 7.21 -0.42 -11.81
CA MET A 47 6.62 0.76 -12.45
C MET A 47 6.43 1.91 -11.44
N PRO A 48 7.50 2.53 -10.95
CA PRO A 48 7.43 3.55 -9.87
C PRO A 48 6.67 4.83 -10.26
N GLY A 49 6.47 5.05 -11.57
CA GLY A 49 5.66 6.17 -12.09
C GLY A 49 4.15 5.94 -12.00
N MET A 50 3.70 4.75 -11.60
CA MET A 50 2.28 4.43 -11.47
C MET A 50 1.62 5.25 -10.34
N GLY A 51 0.30 5.35 -10.42
CA GLY A 51 -0.51 6.10 -9.48
C GLY A 51 -0.60 7.59 -9.72
N SER A 52 -1.67 8.15 -9.15
CA SER A 52 -2.01 9.55 -9.32
C SER A 52 -1.17 10.39 -8.36
N ARG A 53 -0.77 11.58 -8.81
CA ARG A 53 -0.15 12.56 -7.93
C ARG A 53 -1.14 12.90 -6.82
N TYR A 54 -0.66 12.96 -5.59
CA TYR A 54 -1.45 13.38 -4.45
C TYR A 54 -1.04 14.81 -4.08
N PRO A 55 -1.80 15.83 -4.49
CA PRO A 55 -1.44 17.21 -4.23
C PRO A 55 -1.52 17.48 -2.73
N VAL A 56 -0.45 18.04 -2.18
CA VAL A 56 -0.30 18.36 -0.77
C VAL A 56 0.33 19.74 -0.64
N GLU A 57 -0.14 20.53 0.31
CA GLU A 57 0.41 21.86 0.59
C GLU A 57 1.76 21.77 1.31
N ASN A 58 1.95 20.70 2.11
CA ASN A 58 3.20 20.49 2.83
C ASN A 58 4.36 20.21 1.87
N VAL A 59 5.33 21.12 1.84
CA VAL A 59 6.52 21.05 0.98
C VAL A 59 7.30 19.75 1.16
N ARG A 60 7.33 19.17 2.37
CA ARG A 60 8.05 17.91 2.66
C ARG A 60 7.41 16.68 2.01
N LEU A 61 6.16 16.79 1.56
CA LEU A 61 5.40 15.71 0.93
C LEU A 61 5.24 15.92 -0.58
N GLN A 62 5.94 16.90 -1.16
CA GLN A 62 5.93 17.10 -2.60
C GLN A 62 6.42 15.86 -3.35
N GLY A 63 5.74 15.51 -4.44
CA GLY A 63 6.00 14.28 -5.20
C GLY A 63 5.29 13.04 -4.67
N LEU A 64 4.49 13.16 -3.60
CA LEU A 64 3.68 12.05 -3.11
C LEU A 64 2.68 11.56 -4.17
N ARG A 65 2.50 10.24 -4.20
CA ARG A 65 1.58 9.55 -5.11
C ARG A 65 0.70 8.62 -4.30
N LYS A 66 -0.51 8.39 -4.82
CA LYS A 66 -1.43 7.40 -4.29
C LYS A 66 -1.76 6.34 -5.33
N TRP A 67 -1.90 5.11 -4.86
CA TRP A 67 -2.34 3.98 -5.64
C TRP A 67 -3.36 3.18 -4.83
N LEU A 68 -4.40 2.70 -5.51
CA LEU A 68 -5.38 1.82 -4.91
C LEU A 68 -4.78 0.41 -4.83
N LEU A 69 -4.90 -0.24 -3.68
CA LEU A 69 -4.52 -1.64 -3.56
C LEU A 69 -5.38 -2.48 -4.52
N LYS A 70 -4.71 -3.33 -5.30
CA LYS A 70 -5.38 -4.20 -6.26
C LYS A 70 -6.38 -5.11 -5.52
N ASP A 71 -7.55 -5.28 -6.12
CA ASP A 71 -8.63 -6.18 -5.65
C ASP A 71 -9.35 -5.77 -4.35
N LEU A 72 -9.02 -4.61 -3.76
CA LEU A 72 -9.87 -3.93 -2.76
C LEU A 72 -10.97 -3.10 -3.46
N LYS A 73 -11.83 -3.75 -4.25
CA LYS A 73 -13.08 -3.13 -4.72
C LYS A 73 -14.19 -3.45 -3.71
N SER A 74 -14.50 -2.47 -2.87
CA SER A 74 -15.62 -2.49 -1.90
C SER A 74 -15.54 -3.66 -0.90
N ILE A 75 -14.83 -3.43 0.21
CA ILE A 75 -15.22 -4.02 1.49
C ILE A 75 -16.27 -3.09 2.09
#